data_AF-A0A1N6EC47-F1
#
_entry.id   AF-A0A1N6EC47-F1
#
_cell.length_a   1.000
_cell.length_b   1.000
_cell.length_c   1.000
_cell.angle_alpha   90.00
_cell.angle_beta   90.00
_cell.angle_gamma   90.00
#
_symmetry.space_group_name_H-M   'P 1'
#
loop_
_entity.id
_entity.type
_entity.pdbx_description
1 polymer ?
#
loop_
_entity_poly.entity_id
_entity_poly.type
_entity_poly.pdbx_seq_one_letter_code
_entity_poly.pdbx_strand_id
1 'polypeptide(L)'
;MTFDECHSTLPVIRQKQGTRNPLVRVDYAGQVIRGRVARADSDPEHGSEHEQSSPYGVIVLENLGLCQAPETILQIANIPAGALKELNAP
;
A
#
# COMPACT_ATOMS: atom_id res chain seq x y z
N MET A 1 -10.34 4.23 2.43
CA MET A 1 -9.55 5.25 1.73
C MET A 1 -9.80 5.02 0.26
N THR A 2 -9.73 6.07 -0.55
CA THR A 2 -9.98 5.97 -1.99
C THR A 2 -8.71 5.54 -2.72
N PHE A 3 -8.90 5.13 -3.97
CA PHE A 3 -7.79 4.86 -4.88
C PHE A 3 -6.88 6.09 -5.05
N ASP A 4 -7.46 7.28 -5.23
CA ASP A 4 -6.73 8.55 -5.33
C ASP A 4 -5.95 8.92 -4.06
N GLU A 5 -6.54 8.68 -2.88
CA GLU A 5 -5.84 8.88 -1.60
C GLU A 5 -4.61 7.98 -1.52
N CYS A 6 -4.72 6.73 -1.98
CA CYS A 6 -3.60 5.79 -2.02
C CYS A 6 -2.55 6.23 -3.05
N HIS A 7 -2.99 6.63 -4.25
CA HIS A 7 -2.15 7.15 -5.33
C HIS A 7 -1.37 8.40 -4.89
N SER A 8 -1.95 9.23 -4.02
CA SER A 8 -1.29 10.43 -3.49
C SER A 8 -0.39 10.14 -2.29
N THR A 9 -0.77 9.20 -1.41
CA THR A 9 -0.06 8.91 -0.16
C THR A 9 1.20 8.09 -0.38
N LEU A 10 1.14 7.06 -1.22
CA LEU A 10 2.23 6.10 -1.39
C LEU A 10 3.49 6.73 -2.00
N PRO A 11 3.43 7.62 -3.02
CA PRO A 11 4.60 8.35 -3.51
C PRO A 11 5.28 9.21 -2.45
N VAL A 12 4.52 9.83 -1.54
CA VAL A 12 5.10 10.63 -0.45
C VAL A 12 5.92 9.73 0.49
N ILE A 13 5.40 8.55 0.85
CA ILE A 13 6.13 7.59 1.69
C ILE A 13 7.40 7.09 0.97
N ARG A 14 7.30 6.78 -0.33
CA ARG A 14 8.44 6.38 -1.17
C ARG A 14 9.54 7.43 -1.19
N GLN A 15 9.16 8.69 -1.41
CA GLN A 15 10.07 9.82 -1.43
C GLN A 15 10.79 9.99 -0.10
N LYS A 16 10.05 9.91 1.02
CA LYS A 16 10.63 10.01 2.38
C LYS A 16 11.63 8.90 2.67
N GLN A 17 11.35 7.68 2.23
CA GLN A 17 12.23 6.52 2.46
C GLN A 17 13.30 6.33 1.37
N GLY A 18 13.27 7.11 0.29
CA GLY A 18 14.21 7.01 -0.83
C GLY A 18 14.15 5.67 -1.58
N THR A 19 13.00 4.99 -1.59
CA THR A 19 12.84 3.65 -2.20
C THR A 19 11.51 3.52 -2.93
N ARG A 20 11.49 2.72 -4.00
CA ARG A 20 10.25 2.34 -4.71
C ARG A 20 9.38 1.38 -3.89
N ASN A 21 10.00 0.59 -3.01
CA ASN A 21 9.34 -0.45 -2.22
C ASN A 21 9.43 -0.09 -0.71
N PRO A 22 8.62 0.87 -0.24
CA PRO A 22 8.71 1.39 1.12
C PRO A 22 8.18 0.41 2.15
N LEU A 23 8.66 0.56 3.38
CA LEU A 23 8.12 -0.11 4.56
C LEU A 23 6.92 0.67 5.09
N VAL A 24 5.77 0.02 5.16
CA VAL A 24 4.51 0.64 5.58
C VAL A 24 3.88 -0.10 6.75
N ARG A 25 3.08 0.66 7.48
CA ARG A 25 2.08 0.17 8.42
C ARG A 25 0.71 0.51 7.84
N VAL A 26 -0.18 -0.48 7.78
CA VAL A 26 -1.56 -0.33 7.33
C VAL A 26 -2.49 -0.81 8.44
N ASP A 27 -3.33 0.08 8.96
CA ASP A 27 -4.44 -0.36 9.79
C ASP A 27 -5.56 -0.86 8.85
N TYR A 28 -5.88 -2.16 8.89
CA TYR A 28 -6.79 -2.84 7.96
C TYR A 28 -7.79 -3.69 8.74
N ALA A 29 -9.10 -3.43 8.58
CA ALA A 29 -10.17 -4.18 9.23
C ALA A 29 -9.95 -4.41 10.76
N GLY A 30 -9.38 -3.43 11.46
CA GLY A 30 -9.08 -3.51 12.90
C GLY A 30 -7.78 -4.23 13.26
N GLN A 31 -6.99 -4.67 12.28
CA GLN A 31 -5.65 -5.23 12.47
C GLN A 31 -4.57 -4.29 11.96
N VAL A 32 -3.39 -4.33 12.57
CA VAL A 32 -2.22 -3.58 12.10
C VAL A 32 -1.34 -4.51 11.28
N ILE A 33 -1.24 -4.25 9.99
CA ILE A 33 -0.42 -5.02 9.06
C ILE A 33 0.83 -4.21 8.73
N ARG A 34 1.99 -4.86 8.81
CA ARG A 34 3.29 -4.23 8.56
C ARG A 34 3.99 -5.01 7.46
N GLY A 35 4.54 -4.30 6.49
CA GLY A 35 5.14 -4.96 5.34
C GLY A 35 5.88 -4.00 4.43
N ARG A 36 6.58 -4.57 3.46
CA ARG A 36 7.19 -3.84 2.36
C ARG A 36 6.20 -3.80 1.21
N VAL A 37 5.95 -2.63 0.64
CA VAL A 37 5.09 -2.53 -0.55
C VAL A 37 5.83 -3.14 -1.74
N ALA A 38 5.32 -4.25 -2.25
CA ALA A 38 5.82 -4.89 -3.46
C ALA A 38 5.12 -4.32 -4.70
N ARG A 39 3.82 -4.06 -4.60
CA ARG A 39 2.99 -3.51 -5.68
C ARG A 39 1.80 -2.75 -5.10
N ALA A 40 1.40 -1.68 -5.77
CA ALA A 40 0.08 -1.08 -5.58
C ALA A 40 -0.56 -0.84 -6.95
N ASP A 41 -1.84 -1.17 -7.09
CA ASP A 41 -2.59 -0.83 -8.32
C ASP A 41 -2.72 0.69 -8.51
N SER A 42 -2.57 1.45 -7.43
CA SER A 42 -2.48 2.91 -7.46
C SER A 42 -1.13 3.43 -7.93
N ASP A 43 -0.24 2.63 -8.51
CA ASP A 43 1.02 3.12 -9.06
C ASP A 43 0.80 3.78 -10.43
N PRO A 44 1.50 4.90 -10.74
CA PRO A 44 1.32 5.61 -12.00
C PRO A 44 1.61 4.75 -13.24
N GLU A 45 2.44 3.72 -13.10
CA GLU A 45 2.73 2.72 -14.15
C GLU A 45 1.53 1.80 -14.45
N HIS A 46 0.55 1.71 -13.55
CA HIS A 46 -0.66 0.89 -13.67
C HIS A 46 -1.93 1.72 -13.93
N GLY A 47 -1.83 3.06 -13.87
CA GLY A 47 -2.98 3.98 -13.92
C GLY A 47 -3.76 3.97 -15.23
N SER A 48 -3.10 3.75 -16.37
CA SER A 48 -3.75 3.86 -17.69
C SER A 48 -4.52 2.61 -18.15
N GLU A 49 -4.28 1.44 -17.57
CA GLU A 49 -4.99 0.19 -17.94
C GLU A 49 -6.00 -0.26 -16.88
N HIS A 50 -5.81 0.11 -15.61
CA HIS A 50 -6.69 -0.28 -14.49
C HIS A 50 -7.78 0.74 -14.12
N GLU A 51 -7.74 1.97 -14.65
CA GLU A 51 -8.82 2.97 -14.46
C GLU A 51 -10.20 2.44 -14.90
N GLN A 52 -10.25 1.39 -15.74
CA GLN A 52 -11.49 0.77 -16.20
C GLN A 52 -11.91 -0.51 -15.45
N SER A 53 -11.09 -1.10 -14.56
CA SER A 53 -11.36 -2.47 -14.09
C SER A 53 -11.88 -2.59 -12.65
N SER A 54 -11.51 -1.72 -11.70
CA SER A 54 -12.10 -1.78 -10.36
C SER A 54 -11.81 -0.54 -9.49
N PRO A 55 -12.82 0.12 -8.89
CA PRO A 55 -12.62 1.21 -7.94
C PRO A 55 -12.01 0.74 -6.60
N TYR A 56 -11.72 -0.56 -6.48
CA TYR A 56 -11.35 -1.23 -5.25
C TYR A 56 -9.90 -1.76 -5.23
N GLY A 57 -9.02 -1.25 -6.09
CA GLY A 57 -7.65 -1.75 -6.32
C GLY A 57 -6.86 -2.18 -5.06
N VAL A 58 -5.81 -2.98 -5.25
CA VAL A 58 -5.10 -3.61 -4.12
C VAL A 58 -3.71 -3.04 -3.86
N ILE A 59 -3.25 -3.21 -2.62
CA ILE A 59 -1.85 -3.04 -2.19
C ILE A 59 -1.34 -4.41 -1.78
N VAL A 60 -0.20 -4.80 -2.33
CA VAL A 60 0.48 -6.06 -2.02
C VAL A 60 1.66 -5.76 -1.11
N LEU A 61 1.65 -6.38 0.07
CA LEU A 61 2.69 -6.26 1.09
C LEU A 61 3.49 -7.55 1.21
N GLU A 62 4.79 -7.46 0.99
CA GLU A 62 5.75 -8.49 1.39
C GLU A 62 5.97 -8.46 2.90
N ASN A 63 6.14 -9.65 3.48
CA ASN A 63 6.48 -9.78 4.89
C ASN A 63 7.92 -9.30 5.15
N LEU A 64 8.16 -8.79 6.36
CA LEU A 64 9.48 -8.31 6.81
C LEU A 64 10.35 -9.41 7.43
N GLY A 65 9.87 -10.65 7.46
CA GLY A 65 10.61 -11.82 7.95
C GLY A 65 11.74 -12.27 7.03
N LEU A 66 12.60 -13.16 7.55
CA LEU A 66 13.76 -13.71 6.84
C LEU A 66 13.41 -14.83 5.83
N CYS A 67 12.17 -15.32 5.86
CA CYS A 67 11.70 -16.41 5.00
C CYS A 67 10.74 -15.87 3.93
N GLN A 68 10.66 -16.55 2.77
CA GLN A 68 9.57 -16.34 1.82
C GLN A 68 8.25 -16.61 2.53
N ALA A 69 7.51 -15.55 2.82
CA ALA A 69 6.17 -15.63 3.39
C ALA A 69 5.15 -15.24 2.30
N PRO A 70 3.90 -15.72 2.42
CA PRO A 70 2.83 -15.28 1.53
C PRO A 70 2.71 -13.75 1.55
N GLU A 71 2.57 -13.16 0.38
CA GLU A 71 2.24 -11.74 0.25
C GLU A 71 0.88 -11.46 0.87
N THR A 72 0.76 -10.33 1.55
CA THR A 72 -0.52 -9.87 2.11
C THR A 72 -1.17 -8.90 1.12
N ILE A 73 -2.29 -9.32 0.54
CA ILE A 73 -3.06 -8.51 -0.41
C ILE A 73 -4.14 -7.75 0.36
N LEU A 74 -4.10 -6.42 0.29
CA LEU A 74 -5.03 -5.52 0.98
C LEU A 74 -5.85 -4.74 -0.04
N GLN A 75 -7.16 -4.73 0.13
CA GLN A 75 -8.05 -3.94 -0.70
C GLN A 75 -8.04 -2.48 -0.23
N ILE A 76 -7.73 -1.53 -1.11
CA ILE A 76 -7.61 -0.10 -0.75
C ILE A 76 -8.90 0.41 -0.09
N ALA A 77 -10.06 -0.02 -0.59
CA ALA A 77 -11.35 0.39 -0.06
C ALA A 77 -11.59 -0.01 1.42
N ASN A 78 -10.92 -1.06 1.90
CA ASN A 78 -11.04 -1.54 3.28
C ASN A 78 -10.01 -0.92 4.24
N ILE A 79 -9.05 -0.14 3.72
CA ILE A 79 -8.10 0.62 4.52
C ILE A 79 -8.79 1.92 4.95
N PRO A 80 -8.95 2.25 6.24
CA PRO A 80 -9.51 3.54 6.65
C PRO A 80 -8.69 4.74 6.13
N ALA A 81 -9.32 5.90 5.95
CA ALA A 81 -8.59 7.10 5.54
C ALA A 81 -7.49 7.45 6.54
N GLY A 82 -6.28 7.74 6.05
CA GLY A 82 -5.10 8.02 6.89
C GLY A 82 -4.50 6.81 7.62
N ALA A 83 -4.99 5.58 7.37
CA ALA A 83 -4.46 4.36 7.97
C ALA A 83 -3.22 3.78 7.28
N LEU A 84 -2.89 4.26 6.07
CA LEU A 84 -1.65 3.95 5.38
C LEU A 84 -0.56 4.92 5.84
N LYS A 85 0.45 4.40 6.53
CA LYS A 85 1.54 5.19 7.11
C LYS A 85 2.90 4.56 6.84
N GLU A 86 3.94 5.38 6.93
CA GLU A 86 5.31 4.87 7.02
C GLU A 86 5.47 4.01 8.30
N LEU A 87 6.26 2.94 8.23
CA LEU A 87 6.39 1.99 9.34
C LEU A 87 6.84 2.65 10.66
N ASN A 88 7.64 3.71 10.57
CA ASN A 88 8.20 4.44 11.71
C ASN A 88 7.49 5.77 12.01
N ALA A 89 6.30 6.02 11.44
CA ALA A 89 5.58 7.26 11.75
C ALA A 89 5.19 7.28 13.24
N PRO A 90 5.32 8.45 13.90
CA PRO A 90 4.90 8.64 15.29
C PRO A 90 3.39 8.40 15.49
#